data_AF-A0A1I1CMG0-F1
#
_entry.id   AF-A0A1I1CMG0-F1
#
_cell.length_a   1.000
_cell.length_b   1.000
_cell.length_c   1.000
_cell.angle_alpha   90.00
_cell.angle_beta   90.00
_cell.angle_gamma   90.00
#
_symmetry.space_group_name_H-M   'P 1'
#
loop_
_entity.id
_entity.type
_entity.pdbx_description
1 polymer ?
#
loop_
_entity_poly.entity_id
_entity_poly.type
_entity_poly.pdbx_seq_one_letter_code
_entity_poly.pdbx_strand_id
1 'polypeptide(L)' 'MPWRETSVMEERLRFVARLLEGGGMSEVGRDFGISRKTGYNIFNRYRDDGLEALTDRSRHPVRYAKQREDVPPLR' A
#
# COMPACT_ATOMS: atom_id res chain seq x y z
N MET A 1 -19.43 15.16 15.17
CA MET A 1 -19.01 14.03 16.04
C MET A 1 -17.48 14.01 16.04
N PRO A 2 -16.76 14.22 17.16
CA PRO A 2 -15.32 14.39 17.12
C PRO A 2 -14.63 13.03 17.29
N TRP A 3 -14.94 12.08 16.40
CA TRP A 3 -14.21 10.82 16.36
C TRP A 3 -13.16 10.94 15.25
N ARG A 4 -11.88 10.84 15.63
CA ARG A 4 -10.79 10.80 14.67
C ARG A 4 -10.88 9.48 13.93
N GLU A 5 -11.41 9.50 12.72
CA GLU A 5 -11.12 8.46 11.74
C GLU A 5 -9.61 8.45 11.58
N THR A 6 -8.95 7.43 12.11
CA THR A 6 -7.53 7.26 11.86
C THR A 6 -7.39 6.93 10.39
N SER A 7 -6.73 7.79 9.63
CA SER A 7 -6.47 7.49 8.22
C SER A 7 -5.53 6.29 8.11
N VAL A 8 -5.70 5.46 7.07
CA VAL A 8 -4.74 4.42 6.69
C VAL A 8 -3.31 4.99 6.63
N MET A 9 -3.18 6.27 6.32
CA MET A 9 -1.92 7.02 6.38
C MET A 9 -1.31 7.11 7.77
N GLU A 10 -2.09 7.49 8.76
CA GLU A 10 -1.61 7.62 10.13
C GLU A 10 -1.20 6.24 10.68
N GLU A 11 -1.93 5.17 10.33
CA GLU A 11 -1.52 3.82 10.71
C GLU A 11 -0.21 3.39 10.06
N ARG A 12 -0.03 3.64 8.76
CA ARG A 12 1.23 3.36 8.06
C ARG A 12 2.39 4.16 8.65
N LEU A 13 2.15 5.42 9.01
CA LEU A 13 3.16 6.29 9.61
C LEU A 13 3.56 5.80 11.00
N ARG A 14 2.59 5.43 11.84
CA ARG A 14 2.84 4.81 13.15
C ARG A 14 3.58 3.48 13.03
N PHE A 15 3.25 2.66 12.03
CA PHE A 15 3.94 1.41 11.75
C PHE A 15 5.43 1.63 11.43
N VAL A 16 5.73 2.58 10.52
CA VAL A 16 7.10 2.93 10.16
C VAL A 16 7.86 3.51 11.36
N ALA A 17 7.24 4.43 12.12
CA ALA A 17 7.86 5.00 13.32
C ALA A 17 8.29 3.91 14.30
N ARG A 18 7.43 2.90 14.54
CA ARG A 18 7.74 1.79 15.45
C ARG A 18 8.89 0.91 14.96
N LEU A 19 9.03 0.71 13.65
CA LEU A 19 10.20 0.03 13.07
C LEU A 19 11.48 0.85 13.23
N LEU A 20 11.40 2.18 13.08
CA LEU A 20 12.55 3.08 13.24
C LEU A 20 13.01 3.19 14.70
N GLU A 21 12.11 3.01 15.66
CA GLU A 21 12.42 2.89 17.09
C GLU A 21 13.17 1.58 17.45
N GLY A 22 13.42 0.70 16.47
CA GLY A 22 14.11 -0.57 16.65
C GLY A 22 13.17 -1.77 16.80
N GLY A 23 11.86 -1.59 16.59
CA GLY A 23 10.89 -2.67 16.60
C GLY A 23 11.14 -3.69 15.49
N GLY A 24 10.99 -4.97 15.80
CA GLY A 24 11.13 -6.05 14.82
C GLY A 24 9.90 -6.20 13.92
N MET A 25 10.10 -6.45 12.63
CA MET A 25 9.03 -6.61 11.63
C MET A 25 7.90 -7.58 12.05
N SER A 26 8.25 -8.69 12.70
CA SER A 26 7.28 -9.70 13.13
C SER A 26 6.43 -9.24 14.32
N GLU A 27 7.00 -8.47 15.24
CA GLU A 27 6.31 -7.96 16.42
C GLU A 27 5.42 -6.79 16.04
N VAL A 28 6.01 -5.77 15.41
CA VAL A 28 5.27 -4.58 14.95
C VAL A 28 4.18 -4.98 13.95
N GLY A 29 4.44 -5.95 13.05
CA GLY A 29 3.40 -6.44 12.13
C GLY A 29 2.18 -7.02 12.85
N ARG A 30 2.38 -7.75 13.96
CA ARG A 30 1.28 -8.30 14.76
C ARG A 30 0.50 -7.20 15.47
N ASP A 31 1.19 -6.22 16.04
CA ASP A 31 0.56 -5.09 16.74
C ASP A 31 -0.35 -4.26 15.83
N PHE A 32 0.01 -4.16 14.55
CA PHE A 32 -0.74 -3.44 13.53
C PHE A 32 -1.68 -4.34 12.71
N GLY A 33 -1.79 -5.64 13.03
CA GLY A 33 -2.67 -6.57 12.34
C GLY A 33 -2.32 -6.81 10.86
N ILE A 34 -1.07 -6.56 10.45
CA ILE A 34 -0.63 -6.72 9.07
C ILE A 34 0.32 -7.91 8.89
N SER A 35 0.27 -8.49 7.70
CA SER A 35 1.25 -9.52 7.34
C SER A 35 2.67 -8.94 7.24
N ARG A 36 3.70 -9.76 7.51
CA ARG A 36 5.11 -9.37 7.30
C ARG A 36 5.36 -8.86 5.87
N LYS A 37 4.75 -9.49 4.86
CA LYS A 37 4.87 -9.07 3.46
C LYS A 37 4.35 -7.64 3.26
N THR A 38 3.20 -7.32 3.85
CA THR A 38 2.64 -5.96 3.82
C THR A 38 3.57 -4.98 4.54
N GLY A 39 4.08 -5.35 5.71
CA GLY A 39 5.02 -4.53 6.48
C GLY A 39 6.29 -4.20 5.70
N TYR A 40 6.92 -5.19 5.05
CA TYR A 40 8.08 -4.97 4.19
C TYR A 40 7.76 -4.05 3.01
N ASN A 41 6.60 -4.21 2.36
CA ASN A 41 6.21 -3.33 1.26
C ASN A 41 6.03 -1.86 1.72
N ILE A 42 5.45 -1.65 2.89
CA ILE A 42 5.28 -0.31 3.48
C ILE A 42 6.65 0.29 3.80
N PHE A 43 7.51 -0.48 4.48
CA PHE A 43 8.82 -0.01 4.90
C PHE A 43 9.77 0.26 3.73
N ASN A 44 9.78 -0.60 2.70
CA ASN A 44 10.60 -0.38 1.51
C ASN A 44 10.17 0.89 0.77
N ARG A 45 8.85 1.10 0.57
CA ARG A 45 8.34 2.34 -0.02
C ARG A 45 8.77 3.58 0.76
N TYR A 46 8.70 3.52 2.09
CA TYR A 46 9.18 4.60 2.93
C TYR A 46 10.69 4.85 2.76
N ARG A 47 11.49 3.79 2.65
CA ARG A 47 12.94 3.92 2.42
C ARG A 47 13.28 4.51 1.06
N ASP A 48 12.50 4.21 0.04
CA ASP A 48 12.76 4.61 -1.34
C ASP A 48 12.25 6.03 -1.63
N ASP A 49 10.98 6.32 -1.32
CA ASP A 49 10.31 7.58 -1.69
C ASP A 49 9.89 8.43 -0.45
N GLY A 50 10.24 8.02 0.77
CA GLY A 50 9.93 8.77 1.99
C GLY A 50 8.44 8.76 2.38
N LEU A 51 7.99 9.84 3.02
CA LEU A 51 6.64 9.91 3.59
C LEU A 51 5.54 9.92 2.51
N GLU A 52 5.81 10.53 1.36
CA GLU A 52 4.89 10.59 0.21
C GLU A 52 4.63 9.20 -0.40
N ALA A 53 5.49 8.23 -0.13
CA ALA A 53 5.31 6.84 -0.56
C ALA A 53 4.16 6.13 0.18
N LEU A 54 3.85 6.62 1.38
CA LEU A 54 2.83 6.03 2.23
C LEU A 54 1.43 6.43 1.79
N THR A 55 1.29 7.59 1.11
CA THR A 55 0.03 8.09 0.53
C THR A 55 -0.59 7.10 -0.43
N ASP A 56 -1.91 7.01 -0.40
CA ASP A 56 -2.63 6.12 -1.31
C ASP A 56 -2.42 6.61 -2.75
N ARG A 57 -1.52 5.95 -3.48
CA ARG A 57 -1.47 6.07 -4.92
C ARG A 57 -2.73 5.39 -5.44
N SER A 58 -3.69 6.18 -5.90
CA SER A 58 -4.92 5.75 -6.54
C SER A 58 -4.72 4.42 -7.27
N ARG A 59 -5.28 3.35 -6.72
CA ARG A 59 -5.39 2.04 -7.40
C ARG A 59 -6.39 2.20 -8.55
N HIS A 60 -6.01 2.89 -9.62
CA HIS A 60 -6.70 2.72 -10.88
C HIS A 60 -6.15 1.45 -11.53
N PRO A 61 -6.89 0.33 -11.54
CA PRO A 61 -6.57 -0.74 -12.47
C PRO A 61 -6.63 -0.13 -13.86
N VAL A 62 -5.48 -0.01 -14.52
CA VAL A 62 -5.43 0.35 -15.94
C VAL A 62 -6.11 -0.81 -16.66
N ARG A 63 -7.41 -0.67 -16.92
CA ARG A 63 -8.16 -1.63 -17.72
C ARG A 63 -7.52 -1.62 -19.09
N TYR A 64 -6.70 -2.62 -19.39
CA TYR A 64 -6.36 -2.95 -20.77
C TYR A 64 -7.67 -3.35 -21.45
N ALA A 65 -8.30 -2.39 -22.15
CA ALA A 65 -9.34 -2.70 -23.10
C ALA A 65 -8.69 -3.52 -24.22
N LYS A 66 -8.90 -4.84 -24.22
CA LYS A 66 -8.69 -5.64 -25.44
C LYS A 66 -9.73 -5.16 -26.44
N GLN A 67 -9.32 -4.28 -27.33
CA GLN A 67 -10.04 -4.00 -28.56
C GLN A 67 -9.91 -5.28 -29.40
N ARG A 68 -10.98 -6.08 -29.45
CA ARG A 68 -11.08 -7.17 -30.41
C ARG A 68 -11.29 -6.51 -31.77
N GLU A 69 -10.27 -6.53 -32.61
CA GLU A 69 -10.44 -6.24 -34.03
C GLU A 69 -11.39 -7.29 -34.60
N ASP A 70 -12.53 -6.81 -35.05
CA ASP A 70 -13.54 -7.55 -35.79
C ASP A 70 -12.93 -7.89 -37.16
N VAL A 71 -12.33 -9.08 -37.28
CA VAL A 71 -11.85 -9.58 -38.58
C VAL A 71 -13.06 -10.14 -39.31
N PRO A 72 -13.52 -9.52 -40.41
CA PRO A 72 -14.67 -10.06 -41.14
C PRO A 72 -14.29 -11.39 -41.80
N PRO A 73 -15.23 -12.35 -41.92
CA PRO A 73 -14.93 -13.64 -42.50
C PRO A 73 -14.61 -13.48 -43.99
N LEU A 74 -13.47 -14.02 -44.41
CA LEU A 74 -13.19 -14.21 -45.83
C LEU A 74 -14.17 -15.27 -46.37
N ARG A 75 -14.85 -14.90 -47.46
CA ARG A 75 -15.67 -15.80 -48.29
C ARG A 75 -14.88 -16.97 -48.82
#